data_AF-A0AAW3I173-F1
#
_entry.id   AF-A0AAW3I173-F1
#
_cell.length_a   1.000
_cell.length_b   1.000
_cell.length_c   1.000
_cell.angle_alpha   90.00
_cell.angle_beta   90.00
_cell.angle_gamma   90.00
#
_symmetry.space_group_name_H-M   'P 1'
#
loop_
_entity.id
_entity.type
_entity.pdbx_description
1 polymer ?
#
loop_
_entity_poly.entity_id
_entity_poly.type
_entity_poly.pdbx_seq_one_letter_code
_entity_poly.pdbx_strand_id
1 'polypeptide(L)'
;MTDDIRLTPSSDGAPKIQLGRQRVPGVLFMRDKSPPSGVDYQAQDTGRADIVHVSTDDVSQHAHIRDLLIAQIRAASRKVLFCSFLFADEDIVQALCEVAERLHGGVYILTALGKHLRSEVLELDDEVDAQTAKQRERAQRHDEHLRRLARSGAWLRSAEDCHAKFCVVDDACAIITSANSTKEAYEINPEDGLALHQPFVAREFGRLFAHIWQHLTSLESLPGASLDVHSLPARTDRPWRALSSAGDTHAVTTLRRYETSLLDAAVQVINHARSHLVIATYSFMGMEDHPVGKALQRALARGVNIDLLVQPRNHIEAQRASLAWLLGLAPERVRIYGHRRTHTKSIVADDQAVLLWTGNLDARHGWDDGIEVGVVVDDPGVAAAVGRWTCNVMQRRTDVALNAPSVRQLAEAGFPTALPGEWELWLPPNIATGPLVGSLESNAVELMEAPGQQLLCSADGLVMHIKVDAARRRLDLQRLQQVNGGGNGVARSKGWLADGTLKIRVSSLPPAQQPARHKRRQRP
;
A
#
# COMPACT_ATOMS: atom_id res chain seq x y z
N MET A 1 -73.50 -36.58 1.93
CA MET A 1 -72.72 -35.55 2.64
C MET A 1 -71.30 -36.07 2.70
N THR A 2 -70.51 -35.68 1.71
CA THR A 2 -69.11 -36.08 1.55
C THR A 2 -68.35 -34.79 1.30
N ASP A 3 -67.49 -34.47 2.26
CA ASP A 3 -66.62 -33.31 2.26
C ASP A 3 -65.60 -33.40 1.12
N ASP A 4 -65.59 -32.39 0.26
CA ASP A 4 -64.53 -32.21 -0.73
C ASP A 4 -63.41 -31.33 -0.16
N ILE A 5 -62.25 -31.94 -0.21
CA ILE A 5 -60.94 -31.54 0.29
C ILE A 5 -60.51 -30.20 -0.34
N ARG A 6 -60.34 -29.16 0.49
CA ARG A 6 -59.49 -28.01 0.13
C ARG A 6 -58.04 -28.47 0.22
N LEU A 7 -57.43 -28.68 -0.94
CA LEU A 7 -56.00 -28.82 -1.12
C LEU A 7 -55.27 -27.63 -0.47
N THR A 8 -54.53 -27.90 0.60
CA THR A 8 -53.46 -27.06 1.11
C THR A 8 -52.37 -26.93 0.05
N PRO A 9 -51.78 -25.74 -0.20
CA PRO A 9 -50.59 -25.65 -1.04
C PRO A 9 -49.43 -26.36 -0.33
N SER A 10 -48.80 -27.30 -1.01
CA SER A 10 -47.56 -27.95 -0.55
C SER A 10 -46.49 -26.89 -0.28
N SER A 11 -45.97 -26.85 0.95
CA SER A 11 -44.96 -25.89 1.43
C SER A 11 -43.52 -26.18 0.97
N ASP A 12 -43.33 -26.83 -0.18
CA ASP A 12 -42.01 -27.32 -0.61
C ASP A 12 -41.25 -26.36 -1.56
N GLY A 13 -41.82 -25.19 -1.85
CA GLY A 13 -41.26 -24.18 -2.76
C GLY A 13 -40.37 -23.10 -2.09
N ALA A 14 -39.64 -23.42 -1.02
CA ALA A 14 -38.72 -22.45 -0.42
C ALA A 14 -37.59 -22.08 -1.40
N PRO A 15 -37.32 -20.79 -1.67
CA PRO A 15 -36.24 -20.37 -2.56
C PRO A 15 -34.90 -20.96 -2.13
N LYS A 16 -34.14 -21.49 -3.07
CA LYS A 16 -32.81 -22.05 -2.85
C LYS A 16 -31.78 -21.24 -3.63
N ILE A 17 -30.79 -20.73 -2.93
CA ILE A 17 -29.72 -19.92 -3.51
C ILE A 17 -28.46 -20.77 -3.59
N GLN A 18 -27.95 -20.95 -4.80
CA GLN A 18 -26.68 -21.63 -5.00
C GLN A 18 -25.53 -20.65 -4.74
N LEU A 19 -24.71 -20.95 -3.74
CA LEU A 19 -23.55 -20.14 -3.37
C LEU A 19 -22.32 -20.56 -4.21
N GLY A 20 -21.34 -19.65 -4.32
CA GLY A 20 -20.06 -19.87 -4.99
C GLY A 20 -19.89 -19.24 -6.37
N ARG A 21 -20.99 -19.03 -7.11
CA ARG A 21 -20.93 -18.45 -8.47
C ARG A 21 -20.90 -16.94 -8.47
N GLN A 22 -21.34 -16.33 -7.38
CA GLN A 22 -21.33 -14.89 -7.15
C GLN A 22 -19.90 -14.35 -7.25
N ARG A 23 -19.75 -13.14 -7.76
CA ARG A 23 -18.45 -12.50 -7.98
C ARG A 23 -18.16 -11.47 -6.89
N VAL A 24 -16.92 -11.43 -6.43
CA VAL A 24 -16.45 -10.41 -5.50
C VAL A 24 -15.94 -9.23 -6.33
N PRO A 25 -16.45 -8.00 -6.13
CA PRO A 25 -16.02 -6.85 -6.93
C PRO A 25 -14.55 -6.48 -6.69
N GLY A 26 -13.92 -5.90 -7.71
CA GLY A 26 -12.52 -5.47 -7.67
C GLY A 26 -11.52 -6.52 -8.16
N VAL A 27 -10.25 -6.15 -8.17
CA VAL A 27 -9.14 -7.08 -8.41
C VAL A 27 -8.70 -7.72 -7.10
N LEU A 28 -8.65 -9.05 -7.06
CA LEU A 28 -8.05 -9.81 -5.96
C LEU A 28 -6.82 -10.57 -6.43
N PHE A 29 -5.85 -10.71 -5.54
CA PHE A 29 -4.63 -11.44 -5.75
C PHE A 29 -4.70 -12.82 -5.12
N MET A 30 -4.30 -13.85 -5.86
CA MET A 30 -4.24 -15.22 -5.37
C MET A 30 -2.81 -15.73 -5.49
N ARG A 31 -2.38 -16.56 -4.53
CA ARG A 31 -1.05 -17.18 -4.56
C ARG A 31 -0.83 -17.92 -5.88
N ASP A 32 0.25 -17.59 -6.55
CA ASP A 32 0.68 -18.33 -7.74
C ASP A 32 1.22 -19.70 -7.29
N LYS A 33 0.50 -20.78 -7.65
CA LYS A 33 0.86 -22.16 -7.29
C LYS A 33 1.97 -22.71 -8.20
N SER A 34 2.34 -21.99 -9.25
CA SER A 34 3.37 -22.39 -10.21
C SER A 34 4.23 -21.16 -10.55
N PRO A 35 5.03 -20.67 -9.59
CA PRO A 35 5.89 -19.53 -9.85
C PRO A 35 6.82 -19.86 -11.01
N PRO A 36 7.04 -18.92 -11.96
CA PRO A 36 7.95 -19.14 -13.08
C PRO A 36 9.34 -19.54 -12.59
N SER A 37 10.04 -20.38 -13.37
CA SER A 37 11.44 -20.71 -13.10
C SER A 37 12.26 -19.43 -12.94
N GLY A 38 13.00 -19.34 -11.83
CA GLY A 38 13.62 -18.11 -11.35
C GLY A 38 14.50 -17.45 -12.40
N VAL A 39 14.26 -16.16 -12.63
CA VAL A 39 15.21 -15.29 -13.33
C VAL A 39 16.24 -14.88 -12.31
N ASP A 40 17.48 -15.34 -12.51
CA ASP A 40 18.61 -14.96 -11.67
C ASP A 40 18.74 -13.44 -11.64
N TYR A 41 19.11 -12.91 -10.48
CA TYR A 41 19.41 -11.50 -10.35
C TYR A 41 20.61 -11.13 -11.23
N GLN A 42 20.46 -10.02 -11.95
CA GLN A 42 21.55 -9.38 -12.67
C GLN A 42 21.53 -7.88 -12.35
N ALA A 43 22.70 -7.35 -11.98
CA ALA A 43 22.88 -5.91 -11.90
C ALA A 43 22.59 -5.30 -13.28
N GLN A 44 21.82 -4.21 -13.30
CA GLN A 44 21.46 -3.58 -14.56
C GLN A 44 22.44 -2.47 -14.88
N ASP A 45 23.15 -2.63 -15.99
CA ASP A 45 23.98 -1.57 -16.52
C ASP A 45 23.12 -0.50 -17.20
N THR A 46 23.31 0.74 -16.78
CA THR A 46 22.70 1.94 -17.37
C THR A 46 23.45 2.40 -18.62
N GLY A 47 24.66 1.91 -18.86
CA GLY A 47 25.58 2.44 -19.87
C GLY A 47 26.20 3.80 -19.48
N ARG A 48 25.98 4.26 -18.24
CA ARG A 48 26.42 5.56 -17.73
C ARG A 48 27.31 5.38 -16.50
N ALA A 49 28.45 6.07 -16.49
CA ALA A 49 29.32 6.08 -15.31
C ALA A 49 28.82 7.02 -14.21
N ASP A 50 28.06 8.05 -14.58
CA ASP A 50 27.57 9.10 -13.68
C ASP A 50 26.14 8.87 -13.17
N ILE A 51 25.44 7.85 -13.70
CA ILE A 51 24.11 7.41 -13.25
C ILE A 51 24.14 5.90 -13.08
N VAL A 52 24.09 5.42 -11.84
CA VAL A 52 24.16 3.99 -11.51
C VAL A 52 22.83 3.51 -10.97
N HIS A 53 22.31 2.43 -11.55
CA HIS A 53 21.15 1.70 -11.04
C HIS A 53 21.53 0.85 -9.84
N VAL A 54 20.74 0.91 -8.77
CA VAL A 54 20.92 0.07 -7.58
C VAL A 54 19.58 -0.49 -7.14
N SER A 55 19.57 -1.74 -6.71
CA SER A 55 18.34 -2.45 -6.38
C SER A 55 18.54 -3.46 -5.27
N THR A 56 17.53 -3.67 -4.44
CA THR A 56 17.44 -4.87 -3.59
C THR A 56 16.64 -5.92 -4.35
N ASP A 57 17.11 -7.16 -4.35
CA ASP A 57 16.44 -8.28 -5.02
C ASP A 57 16.05 -9.38 -4.04
N ASP A 58 14.87 -9.96 -4.24
CA ASP A 58 14.29 -10.96 -3.35
C ASP A 58 14.93 -12.35 -3.45
N VAL A 59 15.64 -12.62 -4.56
CA VAL A 59 16.32 -13.89 -4.83
C VAL A 59 17.77 -13.83 -4.39
N SER A 60 18.50 -12.79 -4.81
CA SER A 60 19.93 -12.70 -4.49
C SER A 60 20.17 -12.36 -3.02
N GLN A 61 19.24 -11.64 -2.38
CA GLN A 61 19.39 -11.05 -1.05
C GLN A 61 20.67 -10.21 -0.89
N HIS A 62 21.23 -9.74 -2.01
CA HIS A 62 22.38 -8.83 -2.00
C HIS A 62 21.90 -7.40 -1.78
N ALA A 63 22.60 -6.68 -0.90
CA ALA A 63 22.17 -5.37 -0.41
C ALA A 63 22.78 -4.21 -1.21
N HIS A 64 22.60 -4.20 -2.53
CA HIS A 64 23.32 -3.26 -3.41
C HIS A 64 23.05 -1.78 -3.08
N ILE A 65 21.82 -1.45 -2.69
CA ILE A 65 21.47 -0.09 -2.26
C ILE A 65 22.25 0.28 -0.99
N ARG A 66 22.31 -0.63 0.00
CA ARG A 66 23.05 -0.44 1.25
C ARG A 66 24.54 -0.32 0.99
N ASP A 67 25.10 -1.23 0.21
CA ASP A 67 26.54 -1.27 -0.06
C ASP A 67 27.02 0.00 -0.76
N LEU A 68 26.24 0.48 -1.73
CA LEU A 68 26.52 1.75 -2.38
C LEU A 68 26.39 2.93 -1.40
N LEU A 69 25.32 3.00 -0.60
CA LEU A 69 25.15 4.05 0.40
C LEU A 69 26.35 4.08 1.36
N ILE A 70 26.75 2.93 1.91
CA ILE A 70 27.91 2.82 2.80
C ILE A 70 29.18 3.30 2.10
N ALA A 71 29.42 2.88 0.86
CA ALA A 71 30.60 3.29 0.10
C ALA A 71 30.65 4.81 -0.09
N GLN A 72 29.53 5.44 -0.48
CA GLN A 72 29.44 6.89 -0.66
C GLN A 72 29.55 7.65 0.66
N ILE A 73 28.87 7.19 1.71
CA ILE A 73 28.93 7.78 3.06
C ILE A 73 30.37 7.76 3.56
N ARG A 74 31.04 6.60 3.53
CA ARG A 74 32.43 6.47 4.00
C ARG A 74 33.41 7.31 3.21
N ALA A 75 33.16 7.53 1.92
CA ALA A 75 33.96 8.41 1.07
C ALA A 75 33.76 9.91 1.33
N ALA A 76 32.74 10.30 2.11
CA ALA A 76 32.44 11.71 2.37
C ALA A 76 33.61 12.45 3.02
N SER A 77 33.92 13.63 2.49
CA SER A 77 35.02 14.48 2.90
C SER A 77 34.56 15.76 3.61
N ARG A 78 33.31 16.18 3.42
CA ARG A 78 32.76 17.42 4.00
C ARG A 78 31.43 17.21 4.71
N LYS A 79 30.45 16.56 4.06
CA LYS A 79 29.11 16.40 4.63
C LYS A 79 28.34 15.22 4.03
N VAL A 80 27.46 14.67 4.87
CA VAL A 80 26.42 13.72 4.49
C VAL A 80 25.07 14.28 4.92
N LEU A 81 24.14 14.40 3.96
CA LEU A 81 22.75 14.75 4.22
C LEU A 81 21.92 13.50 3.95
N PHE A 82 21.32 12.91 4.99
CA PHE A 82 20.60 11.65 4.86
C PHE A 82 19.14 11.83 5.28
N CYS A 83 18.21 11.37 4.45
CA CYS A 83 16.78 11.38 4.74
C CYS A 83 16.24 9.96 4.63
N SER A 84 15.62 9.47 5.70
CA SER A 84 14.85 8.22 5.70
C SER A 84 13.87 8.27 6.86
N PHE A 85 12.65 7.79 6.65
CA PHE A 85 11.62 7.80 7.69
C PHE A 85 11.99 6.90 8.88
N LEU A 86 12.55 5.71 8.60
CA LEU A 86 13.06 4.77 9.60
C LEU A 86 14.57 4.57 9.44
N PHE A 87 15.24 4.44 10.58
CA PHE A 87 16.63 3.99 10.71
C PHE A 87 16.65 2.75 11.58
N ALA A 88 16.84 1.58 10.98
CA ALA A 88 16.86 0.28 11.64
C ALA A 88 17.88 -0.68 11.00
N ASP A 89 18.79 -0.17 10.16
CA ASP A 89 19.91 -0.94 9.59
C ASP A 89 21.21 -0.58 10.32
N GLU A 90 21.87 -1.60 10.86
CA GLU A 90 23.06 -1.45 11.70
C GLU A 90 24.26 -0.94 10.91
N ASP A 91 24.45 -1.41 9.67
CA ASP A 91 25.65 -1.10 8.89
C ASP A 91 25.62 0.35 8.38
N ILE A 92 24.45 0.86 7.99
CA ILE A 92 24.26 2.28 7.66
C ILE A 92 24.53 3.16 8.88
N VAL A 93 23.98 2.79 10.05
CA VAL A 93 24.18 3.54 11.30
C VAL A 93 25.65 3.57 11.68
N GLN A 94 26.33 2.44 11.58
CA GLN A 94 27.76 2.34 11.84
C GLN A 94 28.58 3.23 10.89
N ALA A 95 28.30 3.20 9.58
CA ALA A 95 28.97 4.04 8.60
C ALA A 95 28.74 5.55 8.86
N LEU A 96 27.52 5.95 9.23
CA LEU A 96 27.21 7.34 9.56
C LEU A 96 27.92 7.79 10.85
N CYS A 97 27.98 6.95 11.88
CA CYS A 97 28.72 7.24 13.12
C CYS A 97 30.22 7.43 12.84
N GLU A 98 30.84 6.51 12.10
CA GLU A 98 32.27 6.58 11.71
C GLU A 98 32.60 7.90 10.99
N VAL A 99 31.71 8.32 10.09
CA VAL A 99 31.89 9.55 9.32
C VAL A 99 31.64 10.78 10.19
N ALA A 100 30.63 10.76 11.05
CA ALA A 100 30.37 11.86 11.97
C ALA A 100 31.55 12.11 12.93
N GLU A 101 32.16 11.04 13.45
CA GLU A 101 33.35 11.14 14.29
C GLU A 101 34.55 11.67 13.48
N ARG A 102 34.82 11.09 12.31
CA ARG A 102 35.94 11.48 11.45
C ARG A 102 35.85 12.94 11.00
N LEU A 103 34.66 13.41 10.63
CA LEU A 103 34.40 14.78 10.19
C LEU A 103 34.18 15.75 11.36
N HIS A 104 34.17 15.27 12.61
CA HIS A 104 33.84 16.05 13.80
C HIS A 104 32.47 16.76 13.66
N GLY A 105 31.46 16.01 13.20
CA GLY A 105 30.15 16.50 12.78
C GLY A 105 29.89 16.20 11.30
N GLY A 106 29.30 17.14 10.56
CA GLY A 106 29.11 17.03 9.11
C GLY A 106 28.05 16.01 8.64
N VAL A 107 27.43 15.27 9.56
CA VAL A 107 26.32 14.34 9.26
C VAL A 107 25.01 14.95 9.74
N TYR A 108 24.05 15.12 8.83
CA TYR A 108 22.74 15.71 9.09
C TYR A 108 21.65 14.75 8.64
N ILE A 109 20.73 14.42 9.55
CA ILE A 109 19.74 13.36 9.33
C ILE A 109 18.32 13.86 9.52
N LEU A 110 17.53 13.78 8.46
CA LEU A 110 16.08 13.93 8.51
C LEU A 110 15.43 12.56 8.72
N THR A 111 14.73 12.39 9.84
CA THR A 111 14.10 11.13 10.24
C THR A 111 12.88 11.38 11.11
N ALA A 112 12.07 10.34 11.36
CA ALA A 112 11.04 10.40 12.39
C ALA A 112 11.69 10.57 13.78
N LEU A 113 11.24 11.54 14.58
CA LEU A 113 11.63 11.71 15.99
C LEU A 113 10.39 11.73 16.86
N GLY A 114 10.44 11.07 18.02
CA GLY A 114 9.38 11.11 19.03
C GLY A 114 7.98 10.93 18.44
N LYS A 115 7.13 11.96 18.56
CA LYS A 115 5.73 11.95 18.09
C LYS A 115 5.57 11.81 16.57
N HIS A 116 6.60 12.03 15.76
CA HIS A 116 6.52 11.84 14.30
C HIS A 116 6.78 10.39 13.88
N LEU A 117 7.18 9.51 14.80
CA LEU A 117 7.21 8.07 14.54
C LEU A 117 5.77 7.55 14.52
N ARG A 118 5.14 7.59 13.35
CA ARG A 118 3.76 7.12 13.15
C ARG A 118 3.68 5.60 13.11
N SER A 119 2.66 5.05 13.77
CA SER A 119 2.39 3.60 13.75
C SER A 119 1.97 3.09 12.39
N GLU A 120 1.29 3.91 11.56
CA GLU A 120 0.77 3.51 10.25
C GLU A 120 1.89 3.10 9.26
N VAL A 121 3.08 3.67 9.40
CA VAL A 121 4.24 3.36 8.54
C VAL A 121 5.03 2.14 9.04
N LEU A 122 4.77 1.71 10.28
CA LEU A 122 5.31 0.46 10.82
C LEU A 122 4.45 -0.76 10.41
N GLU A 123 3.29 -0.55 9.78
CA GLU A 123 2.40 -1.60 9.25
C GLU A 123 2.95 -2.14 7.92
N LEU A 124 3.77 -3.18 8.00
CA LEU A 124 4.33 -3.83 6.81
C LEU A 124 3.74 -5.23 6.53
N ASP A 125 2.89 -5.79 7.40
CA ASP A 125 2.39 -7.16 7.27
C ASP A 125 0.95 -7.35 7.79
N ASP A 126 0.21 -8.28 7.15
CA ASP A 126 -1.21 -8.62 7.34
C ASP A 126 -1.57 -9.30 8.69
N GLU A 127 -0.63 -9.50 9.63
CA GLU A 127 -0.86 -10.27 10.87
C GLU A 127 -1.03 -9.37 12.12
N VAL A 128 -2.28 -9.06 12.45
CA VAL A 128 -2.72 -8.13 13.53
C VAL A 128 -2.07 -8.36 14.90
N ASP A 129 -1.83 -9.60 15.32
CA ASP A 129 -1.29 -9.89 16.66
C ASP A 129 0.25 -9.88 16.71
N ALA A 130 0.93 -10.24 15.61
CA ALA A 130 2.39 -10.12 15.45
C ALA A 130 2.84 -8.67 15.22
N GLN A 131 1.91 -7.81 14.77
CA GLN A 131 2.10 -6.42 14.44
C GLN A 131 2.57 -5.60 15.65
N THR A 132 1.94 -5.74 16.82
CA THR A 132 2.27 -4.90 18.00
C THR A 132 3.68 -5.15 18.54
N ALA A 133 4.13 -6.42 18.57
CA ALA A 133 5.45 -6.78 19.11
C ALA A 133 6.58 -6.35 18.15
N LYS A 134 6.46 -6.66 16.86
CA LYS A 134 7.42 -6.24 15.83
C LYS A 134 7.50 -4.71 15.70
N GLN A 135 6.37 -4.01 15.80
CA GLN A 135 6.33 -2.54 15.79
C GLN A 135 7.10 -1.94 16.97
N ARG A 136 6.90 -2.49 18.19
CA ARG A 136 7.65 -2.06 19.38
C ARG A 136 9.14 -2.31 19.23
N GLU A 137 9.53 -3.48 18.71
CA GLU A 137 10.93 -3.81 18.48
C GLU A 137 11.57 -2.87 17.45
N ARG A 138 10.87 -2.58 16.34
CA ARG A 138 11.33 -1.62 15.32
C ARG A 138 11.48 -0.22 15.90
N ALA A 139 10.51 0.24 16.68
CA ALA A 139 10.57 1.54 17.35
C ALA A 139 11.74 1.61 18.37
N GLN A 140 11.98 0.52 19.11
CA GLN A 140 13.10 0.44 20.05
C GLN A 140 14.45 0.46 19.33
N ARG A 141 14.63 -0.34 18.28
CA ARG A 141 15.84 -0.33 17.45
C ARG A 141 16.08 1.05 16.86
N HIS A 142 15.02 1.69 16.37
CA HIS A 142 15.09 3.04 15.85
C HIS A 142 15.64 4.03 16.89
N ASP A 143 15.06 4.05 18.11
CA ASP A 143 15.51 4.93 19.19
C ASP A 143 16.97 4.66 19.60
N GLU A 144 17.39 3.39 19.65
CA GLU A 144 18.77 3.01 19.96
C GLU A 144 19.77 3.54 18.93
N HIS A 145 19.46 3.39 17.64
CA HIS A 145 20.30 3.92 16.57
C HIS A 145 20.39 5.44 16.60
N LEU A 146 19.27 6.14 16.86
CA LEU A 146 19.29 7.59 17.00
C LEU A 146 20.18 8.05 18.16
N ARG A 147 20.16 7.35 19.30
CA ARG A 147 21.08 7.63 20.43
C ARG A 147 22.55 7.44 20.04
N ARG A 148 22.87 6.45 19.22
CA ARG A 148 24.25 6.23 18.73
C ARG A 148 24.69 7.34 17.78
N LEU A 149 23.82 7.72 16.85
CA LEU A 149 24.08 8.80 15.90
C LEU A 149 24.31 10.13 16.62
N ALA A 150 23.44 10.50 17.57
CA ALA A 150 23.61 11.72 18.37
C ALA A 150 24.93 11.73 19.15
N ARG A 151 25.31 10.60 19.77
CA ARG A 151 26.59 10.46 20.49
C ARG A 151 27.82 10.60 19.59
N SER A 152 27.71 10.17 18.33
CA SER A 152 28.81 10.18 17.36
C SER A 152 28.98 11.54 16.67
N GLY A 153 28.15 12.54 17.00
CA GLY A 153 28.26 13.89 16.42
C GLY A 153 27.24 14.21 15.33
N ALA A 154 26.31 13.30 15.01
CA ALA A 154 25.30 13.54 13.99
C ALA A 154 24.18 14.45 14.48
N TRP A 155 23.72 15.33 13.59
CA TRP A 155 22.57 16.19 13.84
C TRP A 155 21.29 15.49 13.41
N LEU A 156 20.26 15.50 14.24
CA LEU A 156 18.99 14.84 13.98
C LEU A 156 17.84 15.85 13.96
N ARG A 157 17.02 15.83 12.92
CA ARG A 157 15.77 16.60 12.88
C ARG A 157 14.63 15.80 12.28
N SER A 158 13.41 16.23 12.60
CA SER A 158 12.19 15.68 12.02
C SER A 158 11.32 16.78 11.44
N ALA A 159 10.85 16.55 10.23
CA ALA A 159 9.79 17.33 9.60
C ALA A 159 8.54 16.46 9.52
N GLU A 160 7.40 17.06 9.84
CA GLU A 160 6.10 16.40 9.69
C GLU A 160 5.84 16.05 8.22
N ASP A 161 5.26 14.86 8.00
CA ASP A 161 4.97 14.28 6.68
C ASP A 161 6.19 14.08 5.76
N CYS A 162 7.39 13.94 6.35
CA CYS A 162 8.61 13.65 5.60
C CYS A 162 8.80 12.16 5.38
N HIS A 163 8.52 11.69 4.16
CA HIS A 163 8.62 10.29 3.75
C HIS A 163 9.71 10.04 2.70
N ALA A 164 10.40 11.10 2.26
CA ALA A 164 11.51 11.03 1.34
C ALA A 164 12.65 10.12 1.84
N LYS A 165 13.32 9.47 0.88
CA LYS A 165 14.41 8.51 1.08
C LYS A 165 15.52 8.89 0.10
N PHE A 166 16.47 9.67 0.58
CA PHE A 166 17.59 10.11 -0.25
C PHE A 166 18.82 10.45 0.59
N CYS A 167 19.98 10.37 -0.04
CA CYS A 167 21.26 10.73 0.55
C CYS A 167 22.01 11.67 -0.39
N VAL A 168 22.59 12.74 0.12
CA VAL A 168 23.49 13.63 -0.61
C VAL A 168 24.85 13.64 0.07
N VAL A 169 25.90 13.32 -0.70
CA VAL A 169 27.28 13.32 -0.23
C VAL A 169 28.06 14.43 -0.93
N ASP A 170 28.66 15.31 -0.13
CA ASP A 170 29.59 16.36 -0.54
C ASP A 170 29.14 17.33 -1.65
N ASP A 171 27.85 17.38 -1.98
CA ASP A 171 27.31 18.09 -3.16
C ASP A 171 27.79 17.46 -4.51
N ALA A 172 28.27 16.22 -4.48
CA ALA A 172 28.82 15.51 -5.64
C ALA A 172 27.97 14.30 -6.06
N CYS A 173 27.32 13.63 -5.10
CA CYS A 173 26.48 12.46 -5.34
C CYS A 173 25.13 12.63 -4.66
N ALA A 174 24.04 12.31 -5.36
CA ALA A 174 22.71 12.12 -4.78
C ALA A 174 22.22 10.70 -5.05
N ILE A 175 21.73 10.03 -4.02
CA ILE A 175 21.11 8.70 -4.11
C ILE A 175 19.65 8.85 -3.76
N ILE A 176 18.76 8.40 -4.64
CA ILE A 176 17.31 8.42 -4.46
C ILE A 176 16.81 6.99 -4.57
N THR A 177 16.01 6.53 -3.61
CA THR A 177 15.59 5.13 -3.55
C THR A 177 14.21 4.96 -2.92
N SER A 178 13.49 3.91 -3.28
CA SER A 178 12.25 3.51 -2.62
C SER A 178 12.46 2.88 -1.23
N ALA A 179 13.70 2.47 -0.91
CA ALA A 179 14.07 1.76 0.32
C ALA A 179 14.21 2.69 1.54
N ASN A 180 13.51 2.35 2.63
CA ASN A 180 13.85 2.89 3.95
C ASN A 180 15.19 2.29 4.43
N SER A 181 15.87 2.95 5.37
CA SER A 181 17.09 2.42 5.98
C SER A 181 16.81 1.30 6.98
N THR A 182 16.32 0.15 6.51
CA THR A 182 16.07 -1.05 7.31
C THR A 182 16.64 -2.28 6.62
N LYS A 183 16.97 -3.30 7.42
CA LYS A 183 17.51 -4.57 6.91
C LYS A 183 16.59 -5.22 5.88
N GLU A 184 15.28 -5.23 6.13
CA GLU A 184 14.31 -5.85 5.22
C GLU A 184 14.24 -5.14 3.86
N ALA A 185 14.32 -3.81 3.84
CA ALA A 185 14.35 -3.05 2.59
C ALA A 185 15.64 -3.27 1.80
N TYR A 186 16.76 -3.52 2.48
CA TYR A 186 18.05 -3.73 1.84
C TYR A 186 18.34 -5.18 1.46
N GLU A 187 17.71 -6.18 2.07
CA GLU A 187 18.05 -7.60 1.82
C GLU A 187 16.89 -8.43 1.27
N ILE A 188 15.64 -7.97 1.39
CA ILE A 188 14.47 -8.86 1.22
C ILE A 188 13.43 -8.28 0.25
N ASN A 189 13.13 -7.00 0.34
CA ASN A 189 12.08 -6.38 -0.46
C ASN A 189 12.64 -5.91 -1.80
N PRO A 190 11.99 -6.21 -2.94
CA PRO A 190 12.30 -5.54 -4.19
C PRO A 190 12.14 -4.03 -4.05
N GLU A 191 13.27 -3.34 -4.07
CA GLU A 191 13.41 -1.90 -3.94
C GLU A 191 14.37 -1.42 -5.04
N ASP A 192 14.20 -0.17 -5.46
CA ASP A 192 14.96 0.39 -6.56
C ASP A 192 15.53 1.77 -6.18
N GLY A 193 16.57 2.21 -6.88
CA GLY A 193 17.18 3.50 -6.71
C GLY A 193 18.15 3.88 -7.82
N LEU A 194 18.45 5.17 -7.88
CA LEU A 194 19.48 5.73 -8.75
C LEU A 194 20.49 6.50 -7.92
N ALA A 195 21.77 6.29 -8.23
CA ALA A 195 22.87 7.09 -7.74
C ALA A 195 23.37 8.00 -8.84
N LEU A 196 23.32 9.30 -8.56
CA LEU A 196 23.56 10.38 -9.50
C LEU A 196 24.85 11.08 -9.10
N HIS A 197 25.95 10.75 -9.78
CA HIS A 197 27.25 11.41 -9.63
C HIS A 197 27.33 12.70 -10.44
N GLN A 198 26.26 13.50 -10.34
CA GLN A 198 26.08 14.73 -11.08
C GLN A 198 26.01 15.90 -10.08
N PRO A 199 27.08 16.74 -9.96
CA PRO A 199 27.14 17.79 -8.96
C PRO A 199 26.00 18.81 -9.03
N PHE A 200 25.39 19.01 -10.19
CA PHE A 200 24.21 19.86 -10.31
C PHE A 200 23.02 19.28 -9.53
N VAL A 201 22.68 18.01 -9.81
CA VAL A 201 21.55 17.32 -9.19
C VAL A 201 21.77 17.12 -7.70
N ALA A 202 23.00 16.76 -7.30
CA ALA A 202 23.38 16.67 -5.88
C ALA A 202 23.19 18.00 -5.14
N ARG A 203 23.51 19.14 -5.76
CA ARG A 203 23.26 20.47 -5.19
C ARG A 203 21.77 20.81 -5.09
N GLU A 204 20.94 20.40 -6.06
CA GLU A 204 19.50 20.60 -5.99
C GLU A 204 18.88 19.85 -4.80
N PHE A 205 19.20 18.57 -4.62
CA PHE A 205 18.74 17.82 -3.44
C PHE A 205 19.37 18.33 -2.14
N GLY A 206 20.62 18.79 -2.16
CA GLY A 206 21.25 19.44 -1.01
C GLY A 206 20.53 20.73 -0.60
N ARG A 207 20.07 21.53 -1.58
CA ARG A 207 19.27 22.74 -1.35
C ARG A 207 17.88 22.40 -0.80
N LEU A 208 17.23 21.37 -1.34
CA LEU A 208 15.97 20.85 -0.81
C LEU A 208 16.12 20.43 0.64
N PHE A 209 17.11 19.59 0.94
CA PHE A 209 17.42 19.14 2.30
C PHE A 209 17.65 20.34 3.22
N ALA A 210 18.47 21.31 2.81
CA ALA A 210 18.75 22.50 3.61
C ALA A 210 17.48 23.33 3.88
N HIS A 211 16.58 23.46 2.90
CA HIS A 211 15.32 24.17 3.09
C HIS A 211 14.41 23.43 4.08
N ILE A 212 14.24 22.11 3.94
CA ILE A 212 13.48 21.30 4.90
C ILE A 212 14.09 21.45 6.30
N TRP A 213 15.41 21.24 6.40
CA TRP A 213 16.17 21.33 7.63
C TRP A 213 16.01 22.67 8.33
N GLN A 214 16.07 23.77 7.58
CA GLN A 214 16.08 25.11 8.17
C GLN A 214 14.68 25.67 8.43
N HIS A 215 13.65 25.21 7.72
CA HIS A 215 12.34 25.87 7.70
C HIS A 215 11.15 24.94 7.99
N LEU A 216 11.25 23.64 7.71
CA LEU A 216 10.10 22.73 7.78
C LEU A 216 10.19 21.69 8.91
N THR A 217 11.35 21.55 9.54
CA THR A 217 11.52 20.69 10.73
C THR A 217 10.88 21.29 11.96
N SER A 218 10.19 20.47 12.74
CA SER A 218 9.52 20.86 13.98
C SER A 218 10.07 20.14 15.22
N LEU A 219 10.94 19.14 15.06
CA LEU A 219 11.68 18.51 16.14
C LEU A 219 13.18 18.48 15.84
N GLU A 220 13.99 18.58 16.88
CA GLU A 220 15.45 18.48 16.81
C GLU A 220 15.99 17.65 17.98
N SER A 221 17.08 16.93 17.71
CA SER A 221 18.02 16.48 18.73
C SER A 221 19.43 16.89 18.31
N LEU A 222 20.11 17.62 19.19
CA LEU A 222 21.48 18.07 18.98
C LEU A 222 22.45 16.90 19.22
N PRO A 223 23.65 16.95 18.62
CA PRO A 223 24.71 16.02 18.99
C PRO A 223 25.02 16.09 20.49
N GLY A 224 25.18 14.93 21.14
CA GLY A 224 25.41 14.87 22.58
C GLY A 224 25.35 13.47 23.17
N ALA A 225 25.58 13.39 24.49
CA ALA A 225 25.67 12.12 25.22
C ALA A 225 24.34 11.32 25.25
N SER A 226 23.21 11.97 24.98
CA SER A 226 21.87 11.40 24.98
C SER A 226 21.03 11.93 23.82
N LEU A 227 20.04 11.14 23.39
CA LEU A 227 18.99 11.61 22.49
C LEU A 227 18.04 12.53 23.27
N ASP A 228 18.18 13.83 23.08
CA ASP A 228 17.34 14.86 23.70
C ASP A 228 16.47 15.53 22.62
N VAL A 229 15.24 15.04 22.47
CA VAL A 229 14.30 15.52 21.44
C VAL A 229 13.47 16.66 21.99
N HIS A 230 13.57 17.83 21.35
CA HIS A 230 12.79 19.01 21.71
C HIS A 230 12.09 19.59 20.49
N SER A 231 11.05 20.38 20.76
CA SER A 231 10.29 21.06 19.70
C SER A 231 11.04 22.31 19.24
N LEU A 232 11.12 22.47 17.92
CA LEU A 232 11.55 23.72 17.31
C LEU A 232 10.36 24.68 17.19
N PRO A 233 10.57 25.99 17.40
CA PRO A 233 9.53 26.97 17.16
C PRO A 233 9.13 26.95 15.68
N ALA A 234 7.86 27.21 15.40
CA ALA A 234 7.39 27.43 14.04
C ALA A 234 8.20 28.57 13.41
N ARG A 235 8.85 28.29 12.29
CA ARG A 235 9.70 29.26 11.59
C ARG A 235 8.88 30.02 10.57
N THR A 236 9.26 31.27 10.33
CA THR A 236 8.65 32.09 9.27
C THR A 236 8.81 31.39 7.93
N ASP A 237 7.72 31.39 7.17
CA ASP A 237 7.70 30.92 5.79
C ASP A 237 8.79 31.64 4.98
N ARG A 238 9.55 30.88 4.20
CA ARG A 238 10.64 31.39 3.36
C ARG A 238 10.34 31.04 1.91
N PRO A 239 10.56 31.97 0.98
CA PRO A 239 10.30 31.72 -0.43
C PRO A 239 11.12 30.51 -0.88
N TRP A 240 10.43 29.55 -1.48
CA TRP A 240 11.02 28.38 -2.08
C TRP A 240 11.21 28.62 -3.59
N ARG A 241 12.37 28.20 -4.12
CA ARG A 241 12.61 28.11 -5.56
C ARG A 241 12.43 26.65 -5.96
N ALA A 242 11.60 26.38 -6.95
CA ALA A 242 11.43 25.03 -7.49
C ALA A 242 12.76 24.36 -7.83
N LEU A 243 12.82 23.03 -7.75
CA LEU A 243 13.97 22.28 -8.23
C LEU A 243 14.20 22.55 -9.71
N SER A 244 15.47 22.55 -10.09
CA SER A 244 15.89 22.78 -11.47
C SER A 244 16.41 21.49 -12.10
N SER A 245 16.38 21.44 -13.41
CA SER A 245 16.89 20.32 -14.20
C SER A 245 18.21 20.67 -14.87
N ALA A 246 19.01 19.66 -15.22
CA ALA A 246 20.20 19.83 -16.05
C ALA A 246 20.35 18.67 -17.02
N GLY A 247 20.45 18.99 -18.30
CA GLY A 247 20.61 17.98 -19.35
C GLY A 247 19.41 17.04 -19.40
N ASP A 248 19.70 15.75 -19.30
CA ASP A 248 18.80 14.60 -19.30
C ASP A 248 18.25 14.25 -17.91
N THR A 249 18.72 14.90 -16.84
CA THR A 249 18.32 14.59 -15.46
C THR A 249 17.53 15.74 -14.83
N HIS A 250 16.36 15.42 -14.29
CA HIS A 250 15.44 16.37 -13.68
C HIS A 250 15.16 15.98 -12.23
N ALA A 251 15.66 16.77 -11.27
CA ALA A 251 15.27 16.63 -9.87
C ALA A 251 13.85 17.16 -9.66
N VAL A 252 13.00 16.38 -9.01
CA VAL A 252 11.59 16.71 -8.76
C VAL A 252 11.19 16.38 -7.34
N THR A 253 10.18 17.07 -6.81
CA THR A 253 9.74 16.90 -5.43
C THR A 253 8.26 17.23 -5.27
N THR A 254 7.65 16.61 -4.28
CA THR A 254 6.48 17.16 -3.59
C THR A 254 7.00 17.78 -2.30
N LEU A 255 6.82 19.08 -2.13
CA LEU A 255 7.26 19.83 -0.96
C LEU A 255 6.08 20.61 -0.37
N ARG A 256 5.12 19.89 0.23
CA ARG A 256 3.85 20.44 0.73
C ARG A 256 3.23 21.36 -0.33
N ARG A 257 2.76 22.54 0.07
CA ARG A 257 2.23 23.59 -0.81
C ARG A 257 3.28 24.32 -1.68
N TYR A 258 4.58 24.06 -1.50
CA TYR A 258 5.64 24.88 -2.13
C TYR A 258 6.00 24.39 -3.53
N GLU A 259 5.93 23.09 -3.80
CA GLU A 259 6.27 22.51 -5.09
C GLU A 259 5.57 21.16 -5.27
N THR A 260 5.04 20.92 -6.47
CA THR A 260 4.37 19.68 -6.90
C THR A 260 4.97 19.14 -8.20
N SER A 261 6.26 19.42 -8.45
CA SER A 261 6.94 19.05 -9.70
C SER A 261 7.01 17.54 -9.90
N LEU A 262 6.95 16.76 -8.81
CA LEU A 262 6.87 15.30 -8.88
C LEU A 262 5.57 14.82 -9.54
N LEU A 263 4.43 15.42 -9.20
CA LEU A 263 3.14 15.11 -9.84
C LEU A 263 3.16 15.48 -11.33
N ASP A 264 3.66 16.68 -11.64
CA ASP A 264 3.77 17.15 -13.02
C ASP A 264 4.65 16.21 -13.85
N ALA A 265 5.79 15.78 -13.30
CA ALA A 265 6.69 14.83 -13.92
C ALA A 265 6.04 13.47 -14.18
N ALA A 266 5.33 12.90 -13.20
CA ALA A 266 4.62 11.63 -13.40
C ALA A 266 3.59 11.72 -14.53
N VAL A 267 2.81 12.80 -14.57
CA VAL A 267 1.84 13.05 -15.63
C VAL A 267 2.53 13.22 -16.99
N GLN A 268 3.66 13.93 -17.04
CA GLN A 268 4.42 14.15 -18.28
C GLN A 268 5.02 12.85 -18.83
N VAL A 269 5.71 12.05 -18.00
CA VAL A 269 6.27 10.75 -18.42
C VAL A 269 5.18 9.85 -18.99
N ILE A 270 4.03 9.74 -18.33
CA ILE A 270 2.89 8.95 -18.81
C ILE A 270 2.29 9.51 -20.11
N ASN A 271 2.18 10.84 -20.23
CA ASN A 271 1.64 11.46 -21.44
C ASN A 271 2.58 11.32 -22.65
N HIS A 272 3.89 11.25 -22.43
CA HIS A 272 4.88 11.08 -23.49
C HIS A 272 5.02 9.64 -23.99
N ALA A 273 4.60 8.65 -23.20
CA ALA A 273 4.59 7.26 -23.63
C ALA A 273 3.72 7.06 -24.89
N ARG A 274 4.30 6.35 -25.86
CA ARG A 274 3.77 6.08 -27.20
C ARG A 274 3.34 4.63 -27.37
N SER A 275 4.00 3.69 -26.70
CA SER A 275 3.80 2.26 -26.91
C SER A 275 3.65 1.47 -25.62
N HIS A 276 4.42 1.78 -24.58
CA HIS A 276 4.47 0.97 -23.37
C HIS A 276 4.83 1.77 -22.13
N LEU A 277 4.22 1.37 -21.01
CA LEU A 277 4.52 1.82 -19.66
C LEU A 277 4.80 0.61 -18.79
N VAL A 278 5.96 0.62 -18.12
CA VAL A 278 6.26 -0.29 -17.01
C VAL A 278 6.16 0.51 -15.72
N ILE A 279 5.23 0.13 -14.85
CA ILE A 279 4.97 0.85 -13.61
C ILE A 279 5.19 -0.09 -12.44
N ALA A 280 5.96 0.34 -11.45
CA ALA A 280 6.08 -0.32 -10.17
C ALA A 280 5.59 0.60 -9.05
N THR A 281 4.82 0.05 -8.11
CA THR A 281 4.38 0.77 -6.92
C THR A 281 4.07 -0.18 -5.77
N TYR A 282 4.20 0.28 -4.54
CA TYR A 282 3.72 -0.44 -3.37
C TYR A 282 2.17 -0.47 -3.30
N SER A 283 1.52 0.66 -3.58
CA SER A 283 0.05 0.77 -3.59
C SER A 283 -0.47 1.53 -4.80
N PHE A 284 -1.72 1.26 -5.17
CA PHE A 284 -2.42 1.91 -6.29
C PHE A 284 -3.85 2.26 -5.85
N MET A 285 -4.12 3.50 -5.44
CA MET A 285 -5.39 3.87 -4.80
C MET A 285 -5.90 5.25 -5.24
N GLY A 286 -7.20 5.38 -5.45
CA GLY A 286 -7.88 6.67 -5.73
C GLY A 286 -7.53 7.26 -7.10
N MET A 287 -7.07 6.44 -8.05
CA MET A 287 -6.58 6.92 -9.34
C MET A 287 -7.67 7.33 -10.32
N GLU A 288 -8.93 6.99 -10.05
CA GLU A 288 -10.06 7.16 -10.96
C GLU A 288 -10.19 8.62 -11.44
N ASP A 289 -10.03 9.56 -10.50
CA ASP A 289 -10.12 11.01 -10.75
C ASP A 289 -8.81 11.78 -10.57
N HIS A 290 -7.77 11.11 -10.08
CA HIS A 290 -6.46 11.72 -9.86
C HIS A 290 -5.76 12.06 -11.20
N PRO A 291 -4.99 13.17 -11.30
CA PRO A 291 -4.32 13.56 -12.54
C PRO A 291 -3.44 12.46 -13.16
N VAL A 292 -2.75 11.68 -12.33
CA VAL A 292 -1.95 10.52 -12.78
C VAL A 292 -2.85 9.47 -13.43
N GLY A 293 -3.98 9.10 -12.82
CA GLY A 293 -4.89 8.13 -13.42
C GLY A 293 -5.57 8.65 -14.68
N LYS A 294 -5.92 9.94 -14.75
CA LYS A 294 -6.36 10.55 -16.02
C LYS A 294 -5.28 10.48 -17.09
N ALA A 295 -4.00 10.59 -16.73
CA ALA A 295 -2.88 10.39 -17.66
C ALA A 295 -2.80 8.94 -18.15
N LEU A 296 -2.96 7.95 -17.25
CA LEU A 296 -3.02 6.53 -17.62
C LEU A 296 -4.20 6.24 -18.56
N GLN A 297 -5.38 6.80 -18.28
CA GLN A 297 -6.55 6.68 -19.15
C GLN A 297 -6.27 7.24 -20.55
N ARG A 298 -5.63 8.42 -20.64
CA ARG A 298 -5.21 8.99 -21.93
C ARG A 298 -4.18 8.10 -22.63
N ALA A 299 -3.22 7.51 -21.91
CA ALA A 299 -2.23 6.61 -22.49
C ALA A 299 -2.88 5.36 -23.09
N LEU A 300 -3.79 4.70 -22.36
CA LEU A 300 -4.56 3.56 -22.86
C LEU A 300 -5.40 3.92 -24.09
N ALA A 301 -6.02 5.11 -24.10
CA ALA A 301 -6.78 5.60 -25.26
C ALA A 301 -5.89 5.85 -26.50
N ARG A 302 -4.60 6.16 -26.32
CA ARG A 302 -3.61 6.24 -27.40
C ARG A 302 -3.10 4.86 -27.85
N GLY A 303 -3.49 3.77 -27.18
CA GLY A 303 -3.05 2.42 -27.49
C GLY A 303 -1.74 2.01 -26.79
N VAL A 304 -1.31 2.74 -25.76
CA VAL A 304 -0.17 2.36 -24.90
C VAL A 304 -0.54 1.13 -24.08
N ASN A 305 0.38 0.18 -23.97
CA ASN A 305 0.24 -0.98 -23.07
C ASN A 305 0.79 -0.63 -21.68
N ILE A 306 0.19 -1.17 -20.63
CA ILE A 306 0.62 -0.96 -19.24
C ILE A 306 0.90 -2.32 -18.59
N ASP A 307 2.13 -2.50 -18.11
CA ASP A 307 2.47 -3.56 -17.17
C ASP A 307 2.66 -2.93 -15.79
N LEU A 308 1.85 -3.36 -14.82
CA LEU A 308 1.81 -2.82 -13.45
C LEU A 308 2.28 -3.87 -12.44
N LEU A 309 3.42 -3.62 -11.80
CA LEU A 309 3.89 -4.35 -10.63
C LEU A 309 3.35 -3.66 -9.37
N VAL A 310 2.63 -4.42 -8.55
CA VAL A 310 2.01 -3.89 -7.33
C VAL A 310 2.06 -4.90 -6.18
N GLN A 311 2.07 -4.41 -4.95
CA GLN A 311 1.94 -5.29 -3.80
C GLN A 311 0.49 -5.81 -3.67
N PRO A 312 0.28 -7.14 -3.56
CA PRO A 312 -1.01 -7.75 -3.25
C PRO A 312 -1.56 -7.30 -1.90
N ARG A 313 -2.52 -6.36 -1.89
CA ARG A 313 -3.17 -5.87 -0.66
C ARG A 313 -4.68 -6.12 -0.71
N ASN A 314 -5.08 -7.38 -0.65
CA ASN A 314 -6.48 -7.80 -0.76
C ASN A 314 -7.41 -7.21 0.33
N HIS A 315 -6.85 -6.82 1.48
CA HIS A 315 -7.58 -6.20 2.58
C HIS A 315 -7.93 -4.71 2.31
N ILE A 316 -7.34 -4.07 1.30
CA ILE A 316 -7.57 -2.66 0.99
C ILE A 316 -8.57 -2.52 -0.17
N GLU A 317 -9.83 -2.23 0.17
CA GLU A 317 -10.92 -2.09 -0.80
C GLU A 317 -10.62 -1.04 -1.88
N ALA A 318 -10.08 0.12 -1.50
CA ALA A 318 -9.73 1.19 -2.43
C ALA A 318 -8.73 0.73 -3.52
N GLN A 319 -7.74 -0.10 -3.15
CA GLN A 319 -6.79 -0.64 -4.12
C GLN A 319 -7.47 -1.63 -5.08
N ARG A 320 -8.32 -2.52 -4.56
CA ARG A 320 -9.07 -3.47 -5.41
C ARG A 320 -9.95 -2.74 -6.43
N ALA A 321 -10.59 -1.65 -6.01
CA ALA A 321 -11.43 -0.82 -6.85
C ALA A 321 -10.62 -0.10 -7.94
N SER A 322 -9.52 0.58 -7.56
CA SER A 322 -8.69 1.32 -8.53
C SER A 322 -8.00 0.41 -9.54
N LEU A 323 -7.54 -0.77 -9.13
CA LEU A 323 -7.00 -1.77 -10.06
C LEU A 323 -8.06 -2.29 -11.04
N ALA A 324 -9.29 -2.54 -10.56
CA ALA A 324 -10.39 -2.96 -11.42
C ALA A 324 -10.84 -1.87 -12.39
N TRP A 325 -10.83 -0.61 -11.95
CA TRP A 325 -11.06 0.54 -12.82
C TRP A 325 -10.02 0.61 -13.94
N LEU A 326 -8.72 0.56 -13.60
CA LEU A 326 -7.64 0.63 -14.60
C LEU A 326 -7.76 -0.51 -15.62
N LEU A 327 -7.96 -1.74 -15.15
CA LEU A 327 -8.15 -2.91 -16.01
C LEU A 327 -9.40 -2.78 -16.88
N GLY A 328 -10.49 -2.23 -16.33
CA GLY A 328 -11.75 -2.00 -17.04
C GLY A 328 -11.65 -0.98 -18.19
N LEU A 329 -10.67 -0.07 -18.16
CA LEU A 329 -10.44 0.88 -19.25
C LEU A 329 -9.97 0.20 -20.54
N ALA A 330 -9.09 -0.82 -20.42
CA ALA A 330 -8.56 -1.55 -21.57
C ALA A 330 -8.00 -2.94 -21.14
N PRO A 331 -8.86 -3.96 -20.96
CA PRO A 331 -8.45 -5.27 -20.42
C PRO A 331 -7.32 -5.96 -21.18
N GLU A 332 -7.27 -5.81 -22.50
CA GLU A 332 -6.26 -6.42 -23.37
C GLU A 332 -4.89 -5.71 -23.33
N ARG A 333 -4.81 -4.53 -22.69
CA ARG A 333 -3.62 -3.68 -22.67
C ARG A 333 -3.02 -3.48 -21.28
N VAL A 334 -3.73 -3.89 -20.24
CA VAL A 334 -3.31 -3.75 -18.85
C VAL A 334 -2.99 -5.13 -18.30
N ARG A 335 -1.75 -5.34 -17.85
CA ARG A 335 -1.33 -6.53 -17.11
C ARG A 335 -0.93 -6.14 -15.70
N ILE A 336 -1.43 -6.89 -14.72
CA ILE A 336 -1.17 -6.63 -13.29
C ILE A 336 -0.40 -7.81 -12.71
N TYR A 337 0.77 -7.51 -12.14
CA TYR A 337 1.69 -8.48 -11.55
C TYR A 337 1.73 -8.24 -10.04
N GLY A 338 1.36 -9.26 -9.26
CA GLY A 338 1.37 -9.21 -7.81
C GLY A 338 2.66 -9.75 -7.22
N HIS A 339 3.42 -8.93 -6.50
CA HIS A 339 4.59 -9.39 -5.75
C HIS A 339 4.51 -8.97 -4.28
N ARG A 340 4.37 -9.96 -3.37
CA ARG A 340 4.07 -9.75 -1.94
C ARG A 340 5.06 -8.86 -1.19
N ARG A 341 6.30 -8.75 -1.67
CA ARG A 341 7.36 -7.95 -1.05
C ARG A 341 7.73 -6.70 -1.82
N THR A 342 7.12 -6.45 -2.99
CA THR A 342 7.54 -5.30 -3.80
C THR A 342 7.26 -4.01 -3.06
N HIS A 343 8.23 -3.11 -3.07
CA HIS A 343 8.11 -1.76 -2.52
C HIS A 343 8.74 -0.70 -3.44
N THR A 344 9.26 -1.12 -4.61
CA THR A 344 9.71 -0.23 -5.69
C THR A 344 8.63 0.70 -6.23
N LYS A 345 9.07 1.85 -6.76
CA LYS A 345 8.29 2.99 -7.20
C LYS A 345 8.95 3.61 -8.44
N SER A 346 8.46 3.23 -9.61
CA SER A 346 8.99 3.73 -10.88
C SER A 346 7.93 3.76 -11.98
N ILE A 347 8.10 4.66 -12.94
CA ILE A 347 7.34 4.72 -14.20
C ILE A 347 8.37 4.81 -15.31
N VAL A 348 8.46 3.79 -16.14
CA VAL A 348 9.29 3.76 -17.34
C VAL A 348 8.39 3.90 -18.56
N ALA A 349 8.72 4.83 -19.46
CA ALA A 349 8.00 5.08 -20.70
C ALA A 349 8.89 4.70 -21.90
N ASP A 350 8.42 3.71 -22.69
CA ASP A 350 9.04 3.26 -23.95
C ASP A 350 10.54 2.92 -23.89
N ASP A 351 11.07 2.55 -22.71
CA ASP A 351 12.52 2.43 -22.46
C ASP A 351 13.31 3.68 -22.87
N GLN A 352 12.68 4.87 -22.85
CA GLN A 352 13.30 6.15 -23.20
C GLN A 352 13.45 7.09 -22.01
N ALA A 353 12.47 7.06 -21.10
CA ALA A 353 12.45 7.92 -19.93
C ALA A 353 11.99 7.14 -18.70
N VAL A 354 12.51 7.50 -17.55
CA VAL A 354 12.11 6.92 -16.26
C VAL A 354 11.88 8.00 -15.22
N LEU A 355 10.81 7.88 -14.46
CA LEU A 355 10.63 8.54 -13.16
C LEU A 355 10.83 7.51 -12.06
N LEU A 356 11.78 7.74 -11.15
CA LEU A 356 11.94 7.01 -9.89
C LEU A 356 11.70 7.96 -8.71
N TRP A 357 10.89 7.55 -7.74
CA TRP A 357 10.53 8.41 -6.60
C TRP A 357 10.29 7.64 -5.30
N THR A 358 10.08 8.37 -4.21
CA THR A 358 10.10 7.81 -2.84
C THR A 358 8.72 7.51 -2.24
N GLY A 359 7.66 8.06 -2.84
CA GLY A 359 6.27 7.98 -2.37
C GLY A 359 5.43 6.91 -3.06
N ASN A 360 4.24 6.62 -2.54
CA ASN A 360 3.34 5.63 -3.15
C ASN A 360 2.48 6.23 -4.26
N LEU A 361 1.95 5.40 -5.15
CA LEU A 361 0.97 5.83 -6.16
C LEU A 361 -0.46 5.84 -5.55
N ASP A 362 -0.70 6.80 -4.66
CA ASP A 362 -1.96 7.00 -3.92
C ASP A 362 -2.44 8.45 -4.10
N ALA A 363 -3.71 8.65 -4.43
CA ALA A 363 -4.28 9.99 -4.59
C ALA A 363 -4.33 10.82 -3.29
N ARG A 364 -4.11 10.21 -2.12
CA ARG A 364 -4.17 10.89 -0.83
C ARG A 364 -2.84 11.41 -0.32
N HIS A 365 -1.72 10.82 -0.76
CA HIS A 365 -0.42 11.07 -0.16
C HIS A 365 0.69 11.12 -1.21
N GLY A 366 1.61 12.09 -1.07
CA GLY A 366 2.88 12.11 -1.79
C GLY A 366 2.90 12.89 -3.10
N TRP A 367 1.74 13.31 -3.65
CA TRP A 367 1.67 14.09 -4.90
C TRP A 367 1.50 15.60 -4.68
N ASP A 368 0.54 15.99 -3.84
CA ASP A 368 0.16 17.38 -3.55
C ASP A 368 0.33 17.74 -2.06
N ASP A 369 0.65 16.74 -1.23
CA ASP A 369 0.96 16.90 0.19
C ASP A 369 2.14 16.03 0.62
N GLY A 370 2.75 16.39 1.75
CA GLY A 370 3.92 15.73 2.33
C GLY A 370 5.25 16.19 1.72
N ILE A 371 6.31 15.44 2.03
CA ILE A 371 7.65 15.66 1.49
C ILE A 371 8.17 14.36 0.87
N GLU A 372 8.24 14.35 -0.45
CA GLU A 372 8.72 13.25 -1.29
C GLU A 372 9.67 13.76 -2.37
N VAL A 373 10.56 12.91 -2.85
CA VAL A 373 11.54 13.25 -3.88
C VAL A 373 11.51 12.24 -5.01
N GLY A 374 11.89 12.68 -6.20
CA GLY A 374 12.10 11.81 -7.33
C GLY A 374 13.07 12.41 -8.33
N VAL A 375 13.39 11.60 -9.33
CA VAL A 375 14.22 12.00 -10.45
C VAL A 375 13.60 11.48 -11.74
N VAL A 376 13.49 12.36 -12.74
CA VAL A 376 13.26 11.95 -14.12
C VAL A 376 14.60 11.87 -14.83
N VAL A 377 14.84 10.80 -15.57
CA VAL A 377 15.99 10.66 -16.46
C VAL A 377 15.49 10.32 -17.86
N ASP A 378 15.76 11.21 -18.81
CA ASP A 378 15.46 11.06 -20.24
C ASP A 378 16.67 10.42 -20.96
N ASP A 379 17.00 9.18 -20.57
CA ASP A 379 18.10 8.39 -21.13
C ASP A 379 17.65 6.94 -21.36
N PRO A 380 17.78 6.40 -22.59
CA PRO A 380 17.33 5.03 -22.88
C PRO A 380 18.08 3.94 -22.11
N GLY A 381 19.36 4.13 -21.82
CA GLY A 381 20.16 3.16 -21.08
C GLY A 381 19.70 3.06 -19.63
N VAL A 382 19.46 4.21 -18.99
CA VAL A 382 18.92 4.28 -17.62
C VAL A 382 17.48 3.76 -17.56
N ALA A 383 16.61 4.19 -18.49
CA ALA A 383 15.22 3.74 -18.55
C ALA A 383 15.11 2.23 -18.76
N ALA A 384 15.89 1.67 -19.69
CA ALA A 384 15.91 0.23 -19.94
C ALA A 384 16.50 -0.56 -18.76
N ALA A 385 17.47 -0.01 -18.01
CA ALA A 385 17.99 -0.67 -16.80
C ALA A 385 16.88 -0.83 -15.74
N VAL A 386 16.17 0.26 -15.40
CA VAL A 386 15.06 0.23 -14.44
C VAL A 386 13.91 -0.65 -14.96
N GLY A 387 13.58 -0.55 -16.25
CA GLY A 387 12.54 -1.33 -16.91
C GLY A 387 12.82 -2.83 -16.84
N ARG A 388 14.02 -3.26 -17.24
CA ARG A 388 14.45 -4.67 -17.18
C ARG A 388 14.43 -5.22 -15.76
N TRP A 389 14.95 -4.48 -14.78
CA TRP A 389 14.90 -4.90 -13.39
C TRP A 389 13.45 -5.11 -12.93
N THR A 390 12.57 -4.15 -13.21
CA THR A 390 11.15 -4.22 -12.86
C THR A 390 10.47 -5.42 -13.51
N CYS A 391 10.72 -5.66 -14.81
CA CYS A 391 10.20 -6.82 -15.52
C CYS A 391 10.71 -8.15 -14.94
N ASN A 392 11.96 -8.22 -14.47
CA ASN A 392 12.48 -9.41 -13.80
C ASN A 392 11.70 -9.70 -12.50
N VAL A 393 11.39 -8.66 -11.71
CA VAL A 393 10.53 -8.81 -10.51
C VAL A 393 9.11 -9.25 -10.89
N MET A 394 8.54 -8.71 -11.98
CA MET A 394 7.23 -9.15 -12.51
C MET A 394 7.22 -10.62 -12.92
N GLN A 395 8.30 -11.11 -13.53
CA GLN A 395 8.45 -12.52 -13.89
C GLN A 395 8.48 -13.43 -12.66
N ARG A 396 8.94 -12.92 -11.51
CA ARG A 396 8.93 -13.62 -10.22
C ARG A 396 7.73 -13.29 -9.34
N ARG A 397 6.64 -12.78 -9.92
CA ARG A 397 5.37 -12.51 -9.21
C ARG A 397 5.02 -13.66 -8.26
N THR A 398 4.53 -13.31 -7.08
CA THR A 398 4.09 -14.29 -6.07
C THR A 398 2.60 -14.54 -6.15
N ASP A 399 1.86 -13.64 -6.82
CA ASP A 399 0.42 -13.62 -6.83
C ASP A 399 -0.12 -13.25 -8.23
N VAL A 400 -1.21 -13.89 -8.61
CA VAL A 400 -1.96 -13.64 -9.85
C VAL A 400 -3.14 -12.73 -9.55
N ALA A 401 -3.26 -11.64 -10.29
CA ALA A 401 -4.39 -10.73 -10.22
C ALA A 401 -5.59 -11.30 -11.01
N LEU A 402 -6.76 -11.41 -10.36
CA LEU A 402 -8.02 -11.75 -10.98
C LEU A 402 -9.02 -10.61 -10.81
N ASN A 403 -9.66 -10.22 -11.90
CA ASN A 403 -10.75 -9.25 -11.87
C ASN A 403 -12.08 -9.94 -11.58
N ALA A 404 -12.78 -9.44 -10.58
CA ALA A 404 -14.09 -9.91 -10.15
C ALA A 404 -14.21 -11.44 -10.04
N PRO A 405 -13.29 -12.14 -9.34
CA PRO A 405 -13.31 -13.61 -9.28
C PRO A 405 -14.60 -14.11 -8.62
N SER A 406 -15.03 -15.31 -9.01
CA SER A 406 -16.13 -15.97 -8.29
C SER A 406 -15.68 -16.41 -6.90
N VAL A 407 -16.62 -16.48 -5.97
CA VAL A 407 -16.33 -16.97 -4.61
C VAL A 407 -15.76 -18.39 -4.65
N ARG A 408 -16.21 -19.24 -5.58
CA ARG A 408 -15.63 -20.58 -5.79
C ARG A 408 -14.16 -20.52 -6.19
N GLN A 409 -13.77 -19.62 -7.10
CA GLN A 409 -12.37 -19.45 -7.49
C GLN A 409 -11.51 -19.04 -6.28
N LEU A 410 -12.03 -18.17 -5.41
CA LEU A 410 -11.36 -17.78 -4.17
C LEU A 410 -11.20 -18.99 -3.23
N ALA A 411 -12.24 -19.80 -3.05
CA ALA A 411 -12.19 -21.02 -2.25
C ALA A 411 -11.14 -22.03 -2.77
N GLU A 412 -11.11 -22.28 -4.08
CA GLU A 412 -10.11 -23.14 -4.74
C GLU A 412 -8.67 -22.60 -4.61
N ALA A 413 -8.53 -21.28 -4.47
CA ALA A 413 -7.27 -20.60 -4.20
C ALA A 413 -6.88 -20.61 -2.70
N GLY A 414 -7.71 -21.18 -1.82
CA GLY A 414 -7.42 -21.32 -0.40
C GLY A 414 -7.88 -20.13 0.46
N PHE A 415 -8.73 -19.24 -0.06
CA PHE A 415 -9.36 -18.22 0.78
C PHE A 415 -10.31 -18.87 1.79
N PRO A 416 -10.48 -18.28 3.00
CA PRO A 416 -11.40 -18.81 3.99
C PRO A 416 -12.83 -18.94 3.44
N THR A 417 -13.43 -20.10 3.64
CA THR A 417 -14.83 -20.38 3.33
C THR A 417 -15.63 -20.55 4.61
N ALA A 418 -16.75 -19.86 4.72
CA ALA A 418 -17.65 -19.99 5.85
C ALA A 418 -18.87 -20.84 5.49
N LEU A 419 -19.40 -21.56 6.48
CA LEU A 419 -20.70 -22.26 6.40
C LEU A 419 -20.83 -23.20 5.19
N PRO A 420 -19.92 -24.17 4.97
CA PRO A 420 -19.99 -25.08 3.82
C PRO A 420 -21.23 -25.97 3.90
N GLY A 421 -21.80 -26.35 2.74
CA GLY A 421 -22.96 -27.23 2.55
C GLY A 421 -24.32 -26.51 2.59
N GLU A 422 -25.41 -27.24 2.81
CA GLU A 422 -26.76 -26.65 2.87
C GLU A 422 -27.04 -25.93 4.19
N TRP A 423 -27.56 -24.70 4.16
CA TRP A 423 -27.99 -23.96 5.34
C TRP A 423 -29.39 -23.37 5.14
N GLU A 424 -30.11 -23.14 6.24
CA GLU A 424 -31.40 -22.44 6.19
C GLU A 424 -31.27 -21.02 6.75
N LEU A 425 -31.65 -20.01 5.96
CA LEU A 425 -31.78 -18.63 6.44
C LEU A 425 -33.24 -18.36 6.80
N TRP A 426 -33.50 -18.14 8.09
CA TRP A 426 -34.82 -17.89 8.64
C TRP A 426 -35.06 -16.39 8.78
N LEU A 427 -36.04 -15.89 8.03
CA LEU A 427 -36.43 -14.49 7.98
C LEU A 427 -37.58 -14.22 8.97
N PRO A 428 -37.60 -13.04 9.60
CA PRO A 428 -38.80 -12.49 10.23
C PRO A 428 -39.95 -12.31 9.21
N PRO A 429 -41.22 -12.44 9.63
CA PRO A 429 -42.37 -12.42 8.72
C PRO A 429 -42.57 -11.09 7.96
N ASN A 430 -41.93 -10.01 8.40
CA ASN A 430 -42.03 -8.67 7.82
C ASN A 430 -40.92 -8.34 6.80
N ILE A 431 -40.03 -9.28 6.48
CA ILE A 431 -38.95 -9.06 5.51
C ILE A 431 -39.39 -9.53 4.13
N ALA A 432 -39.29 -8.63 3.13
CA ALA A 432 -39.57 -8.95 1.73
C ALA A 432 -38.53 -9.95 1.19
N THR A 433 -38.99 -11.16 0.88
CA THR A 433 -38.10 -12.27 0.46
C THR A 433 -37.51 -12.07 -0.93
N GLY A 434 -38.28 -11.52 -1.88
CA GLY A 434 -37.86 -11.37 -3.29
C GLY A 434 -36.57 -10.55 -3.48
N PRO A 435 -36.52 -9.28 -3.00
CA PRO A 435 -35.32 -8.44 -3.11
C PRO A 435 -34.09 -9.05 -2.43
N LEU A 436 -34.29 -9.68 -1.26
CA LEU A 436 -33.22 -10.36 -0.54
C LEU A 436 -32.65 -11.52 -1.36
N VAL A 437 -33.52 -12.39 -1.90
CA VAL A 437 -33.10 -13.52 -2.74
C VAL A 437 -32.33 -13.02 -3.96
N GLY A 438 -32.84 -12.01 -4.67
CA GLY A 438 -32.15 -11.46 -5.84
C GLY A 438 -30.77 -10.89 -5.53
N SER A 439 -30.61 -10.23 -4.37
CA SER A 439 -29.31 -9.74 -3.91
C SER A 439 -28.34 -10.89 -3.64
N LEU A 440 -28.75 -11.90 -2.86
CA LEU A 440 -27.90 -13.04 -2.48
C LEU A 440 -27.57 -13.97 -3.67
N GLU A 441 -28.44 -14.03 -4.68
CA GLU A 441 -28.17 -14.75 -5.93
C GLU A 441 -27.10 -14.06 -6.79
N SER A 442 -27.06 -12.72 -6.75
CA SER A 442 -26.21 -11.91 -7.64
C SER A 442 -24.88 -11.53 -7.01
N ASN A 443 -24.83 -11.39 -5.69
CA ASN A 443 -23.72 -10.76 -4.98
C ASN A 443 -23.04 -11.72 -4.01
N ALA A 444 -21.71 -11.64 -3.95
CA ALA A 444 -20.93 -12.47 -3.04
C ALA A 444 -21.27 -12.14 -1.59
N VAL A 445 -21.40 -13.17 -0.76
CA VAL A 445 -21.78 -13.05 0.64
C VAL A 445 -20.62 -13.50 1.52
N GLU A 446 -20.24 -12.66 2.47
CA GLU A 446 -19.17 -12.91 3.44
C GLU A 446 -19.75 -13.01 4.85
N LEU A 447 -19.26 -13.98 5.63
CA LEU A 447 -19.53 -14.02 7.06
C LEU A 447 -18.53 -13.13 7.79
N MET A 448 -19.01 -12.17 8.55
CA MET A 448 -18.20 -11.31 9.40
C MET A 448 -18.55 -11.50 10.88
N GLU A 449 -17.57 -11.31 11.76
CA GLU A 449 -17.74 -11.35 13.21
C GLU A 449 -17.28 -10.03 13.83
N ALA A 450 -18.16 -9.41 14.61
CA ALA A 450 -17.86 -8.25 15.44
C ALA A 450 -18.09 -8.62 16.92
N PRO A 451 -17.58 -7.85 17.90
CA PRO A 451 -17.77 -8.17 19.32
C PRO A 451 -19.25 -8.39 19.69
N GLY A 452 -19.62 -9.64 19.97
CA GLY A 452 -20.99 -10.06 20.32
C GLY A 452 -21.98 -10.10 19.15
N GLN A 453 -21.54 -10.00 17.89
CA GLN A 453 -22.41 -9.99 16.71
C GLN A 453 -21.83 -10.80 15.55
N GLN A 454 -22.71 -11.48 14.81
CA GLN A 454 -22.38 -12.16 13.55
C GLN A 454 -23.19 -11.53 12.42
N LEU A 455 -22.53 -11.28 11.30
CA LEU A 455 -23.08 -10.56 10.16
C LEU A 455 -22.88 -11.39 8.89
N LEU A 456 -23.87 -11.43 8.02
CA LEU A 456 -23.64 -11.71 6.60
C LEU A 456 -23.64 -10.39 5.84
N CYS A 457 -22.56 -10.12 5.11
CA CYS A 457 -22.39 -8.93 4.31
C CYS A 457 -22.36 -9.32 2.84
N SER A 458 -23.25 -8.74 2.05
CA SER A 458 -23.32 -8.91 0.60
C SER A 458 -22.53 -7.80 -0.07
N ALA A 459 -21.92 -8.10 -1.22
CA ALA A 459 -21.09 -7.15 -1.96
C ALA A 459 -21.81 -5.86 -2.42
N ASP A 460 -23.15 -5.85 -2.43
CA ASP A 460 -23.99 -4.68 -2.75
C ASP A 460 -24.33 -3.80 -1.52
N GLY A 461 -23.69 -4.06 -0.37
CA GLY A 461 -23.86 -3.29 0.86
C GLY A 461 -25.02 -3.75 1.75
N LEU A 462 -25.63 -4.90 1.44
CA LEU A 462 -26.64 -5.51 2.32
C LEU A 462 -25.96 -6.16 3.53
N VAL A 463 -26.35 -5.75 4.75
CA VAL A 463 -25.86 -6.28 6.02
C VAL A 463 -26.98 -6.97 6.78
N MET A 464 -26.79 -8.26 7.06
CA MET A 464 -27.71 -9.11 7.79
C MET A 464 -27.12 -9.45 9.16
N HIS A 465 -27.70 -8.93 10.24
CA HIS A 465 -27.36 -9.39 11.59
C HIS A 465 -28.01 -10.74 11.82
N ILE A 466 -27.18 -11.76 12.06
CA ILE A 466 -27.64 -13.14 12.18
C ILE A 466 -27.23 -13.76 13.51
N LYS A 467 -27.96 -14.80 13.91
CA LYS A 467 -27.52 -15.77 14.91
C LYS A 467 -27.28 -17.11 14.21
N VAL A 468 -26.07 -17.64 14.34
CA VAL A 468 -25.69 -18.94 13.75
C VAL A 468 -26.03 -20.08 14.74
N ASP A 469 -26.91 -21.01 14.34
CA ASP A 469 -27.11 -22.30 14.99
C ASP A 469 -26.46 -23.39 14.13
N ALA A 470 -25.19 -23.69 14.43
CA ALA A 470 -24.42 -24.64 13.66
C ALA A 470 -24.94 -26.09 13.77
N ALA A 471 -25.52 -26.47 14.91
CA ALA A 471 -26.05 -27.81 15.12
C ALA A 471 -27.26 -28.08 14.21
N ARG A 472 -28.09 -27.06 13.99
CA ARG A 472 -29.26 -27.14 13.10
C ARG A 472 -29.00 -26.63 11.68
N ARG A 473 -27.77 -26.20 11.38
CA ARG A 473 -27.41 -25.55 10.10
C ARG A 473 -28.36 -24.42 9.72
N ARG A 474 -28.69 -23.60 10.73
CA ARG A 474 -29.70 -22.54 10.66
C ARG A 474 -29.09 -21.18 10.98
N LEU A 475 -29.50 -20.17 10.21
CA LEU A 475 -29.15 -18.76 10.40
C LEU A 475 -30.44 -18.01 10.70
N ASP A 476 -30.55 -17.41 11.87
CA ASP A 476 -31.71 -16.59 12.23
C ASP A 476 -31.42 -15.12 11.95
N LEU A 477 -32.11 -14.52 10.97
CA LEU A 477 -31.99 -13.10 10.68
C LEU A 477 -32.66 -12.29 11.80
N GLN A 478 -31.87 -11.49 12.50
CA GLN A 478 -32.33 -10.62 13.58
C GLN A 478 -32.66 -9.21 13.06
N ARG A 479 -31.86 -8.71 12.13
CA ARG A 479 -31.99 -7.36 11.57
C ARG A 479 -31.36 -7.29 10.19
N LEU A 480 -32.00 -6.55 9.29
CA LEU A 480 -31.51 -6.24 7.95
C LEU A 480 -31.20 -4.74 7.84
N GLN A 481 -30.08 -4.39 7.22
CA GLN A 481 -29.67 -3.00 7.00
C GLN A 481 -29.02 -2.87 5.62
N GLN A 482 -29.35 -1.78 4.91
CA GLN A 482 -28.58 -1.37 3.74
C GLN A 482 -27.56 -0.33 4.20
N VAL A 483 -26.29 -0.52 3.84
CA VAL A 483 -25.23 0.45 4.10
C VAL A 483 -24.78 1.04 2.76
N ASN A 484 -24.88 2.36 2.62
CA ASN A 484 -24.37 3.06 1.45
C ASN A 484 -22.87 3.32 1.66
N GLY A 485 -22.02 2.44 1.13
CA GLY A 485 -20.56 2.62 1.14
C GLY A 485 -19.88 2.18 2.44
N GLY A 486 -18.62 1.76 2.29
CA GLY A 486 -17.77 1.09 3.29
C GLY A 486 -17.76 1.74 4.67
N GLY A 487 -18.63 1.22 5.52
CA GLY A 487 -18.56 1.42 6.95
C GLY A 487 -18.78 0.09 7.62
N ASN A 488 -17.79 -0.37 8.38
CA ASN A 488 -18.02 -0.91 9.72
C ASN A 488 -16.67 -1.15 10.42
N GLY A 489 -16.53 -0.57 11.60
CA GLY A 489 -15.40 -0.82 12.48
C GLY A 489 -15.30 -2.30 12.89
N VAL A 490 -14.09 -2.73 13.22
CA VAL A 490 -13.67 -3.93 13.99
C VAL A 490 -14.38 -5.27 13.68
N ALA A 491 -15.07 -5.42 12.55
CA ALA A 491 -15.63 -6.69 12.11
C ALA A 491 -14.56 -7.49 11.34
N ARG A 492 -14.26 -8.71 11.80
CA ARG A 492 -13.28 -9.61 11.18
C ARG A 492 -13.99 -10.57 10.23
N SER A 493 -13.48 -10.71 9.01
CA SER A 493 -13.97 -11.73 8.08
C SER A 493 -13.75 -13.14 8.63
N LYS A 494 -14.74 -14.01 8.43
CA LYS A 494 -14.68 -15.46 8.66
C LYS A 494 -14.68 -16.26 7.36
N GLY A 495 -14.71 -15.58 6.23
CA GLY A 495 -14.70 -16.18 4.91
C GLY A 495 -16.00 -16.03 4.13
N TRP A 496 -15.88 -16.32 2.85
CA TRP A 496 -16.97 -16.22 1.89
C TRP A 496 -17.84 -17.48 1.88
N LEU A 497 -19.10 -17.32 1.51
CA LEU A 497 -20.03 -18.42 1.30
C LEU A 497 -19.80 -19.01 -0.11
N ALA A 498 -19.00 -20.07 -0.20
CA ALA A 498 -18.50 -20.61 -1.47
C ALA A 498 -19.16 -21.90 -1.94
N ASP A 499 -19.36 -22.86 -1.04
CA ASP A 499 -19.70 -24.24 -1.41
C ASP A 499 -20.93 -24.70 -0.64
N GLY A 500 -22.09 -24.13 -0.99
CA GLY A 500 -23.32 -24.40 -0.27
C GLY A 500 -24.59 -23.95 -0.96
N THR A 501 -25.72 -24.33 -0.36
CA THR A 501 -27.05 -23.91 -0.78
C THR A 501 -27.74 -23.24 0.38
N LEU A 502 -28.21 -22.01 0.21
CA LEU A 502 -28.99 -21.31 1.21
C LEU A 502 -30.48 -21.46 0.92
N LYS A 503 -31.22 -22.15 1.78
CA LYS A 503 -32.68 -22.29 1.70
C LYS A 503 -33.33 -21.17 2.50
N ILE A 504 -34.17 -20.37 1.87
CA ILE A 504 -34.82 -19.24 2.52
C ILE A 504 -36.15 -19.67 3.13
N ARG A 505 -36.29 -19.48 4.44
CA ARG A 505 -37.52 -19.79 5.20
C ARG A 505 -38.07 -18.51 5.83
N VAL A 506 -39.38 -18.36 5.87
CA VAL A 506 -40.04 -17.27 6.61
C VAL A 506 -40.64 -17.85 7.88
N SER A 507 -40.31 -17.26 9.02
CA SER A 507 -40.84 -17.69 10.32
C SER A 507 -42.36 -17.47 10.36
N SER A 508 -43.11 -18.49 10.74
CA SER A 508 -44.57 -18.44 10.87
C SER A 508 -45.06 -17.76 12.17
N LEU A 509 -44.14 -17.37 13.06
CA LEU A 509 -44.46 -16.77 14.36
C LEU A 509 -43.99 -15.30 14.41
N PRO A 510 -44.80 -14.37 14.96
CA PRO A 510 -44.34 -13.02 15.26
C PRO A 510 -43.14 -13.08 16.23
N PRO A 511 -42.19 -12.12 16.17
CA PRO A 511 -41.07 -12.10 17.12
C PRO A 511 -41.60 -12.05 18.55
N ALA A 512 -41.10 -12.93 19.41
CA ALA A 512 -41.42 -12.90 20.83
C ALA A 512 -41.13 -11.50 21.38
N GLN A 513 -42.17 -10.83 21.90
CA GLN A 513 -42.03 -9.54 22.57
C GLN A 513 -40.96 -9.68 23.66
N GLN A 514 -39.92 -8.84 23.61
CA GLN A 514 -38.98 -8.71 24.72
C GLN A 514 -39.77 -8.44 26.01
N PRO A 515 -39.43 -9.06 27.14
CA PRO A 515 -40.12 -8.79 28.39
C PRO A 515 -39.96 -7.31 28.73
N ALA A 516 -41.10 -6.63 28.91
CA ALA A 516 -41.17 -5.24 29.27
C ALA A 516 -40.24 -4.96 30.47
N ARG A 517 -39.32 -4.01 30.32
CA ARG A 517 -38.55 -3.44 31.43
C ARG A 517 -39.53 -3.09 32.54
N HIS A 518 -39.39 -3.73 33.70
CA HIS A 518 -40.09 -3.37 34.92
C HIS A 518 -39.91 -1.86 35.18
N LYS A 519 -40.98 -1.09 34.97
CA LYS A 519 -41.10 0.25 35.56
C LYS A 519 -41.06 0.05 37.07
N ARG A 520 -39.97 0.53 37.70
CA ARG A 520 -39.89 0.72 39.15
C ARG A 520 -41.14 1.50 39.59
N ARG A 521 -41.96 0.85 40.40
CA ARG A 521 -42.99 1.50 41.21
C ARG A 521 -42.30 2.54 42.10
N GLN A 522 -42.60 3.82 41.89
CA GLN A 522 -42.49 4.80 42.97
C GLN A 522 -43.55 4.45 44.02
N ARG A 523 -43.13 4.37 45.27
CA ARG A 523 -44.02 4.32 46.45
C ARG A 523 -44.21 5.76 46.97
N PRO A 524 -45.35 6.02 47.65
CA PRO A 524 -45.90 7.35 47.89
C PRO A 524 -45.00 8.27 48.69
#